data_AF-A0A7J6Q5B2-F1
#
_entry.id   AF-A0A7J6Q5B2-F1
#
_cell.length_a   1.000
_cell.length_b   1.000
_cell.length_c   1.000
_cell.angle_alpha   90.00
_cell.angle_beta   90.00
_cell.angle_gamma   90.00
#
_symmetry.space_group_name_H-M   'P 1'
#
loop_
_entity.id
_entity.type
_entity.pdbx_description
1 polymer ?
#
loop_
_entity_poly.entity_id
_entity_poly.type
_entity_poly.pdbx_seq_one_letter_code
_entity_poly.pdbx_strand_id
1 'polypeptide(L)'
;MHHAHCANAAGFCYVNDIVLAIVKLLEVYERVLYVDIDYHHGDAVEEAFYSCPRVVTLSIHSAPSKSNAVSFPGTGAIYDIGPEGTPAKGHAVNLPMKPGLSDEMFLYALRTTLKTLVQRFR
;
A
#
# COMPACT_ATOMS: atom_id res chain seq x y z
N MET A 1 5.83 9.34 -5.70
CA MET A 1 6.47 8.34 -6.58
C MET A 1 6.75 7.06 -5.80
N HIS A 2 5.77 6.14 -5.79
CA HIS A 2 5.66 5.05 -4.80
C HIS A 2 6.51 3.79 -5.06
N HIS A 3 7.24 3.70 -6.17
CA HIS A 3 8.08 2.54 -6.53
C HIS A 3 9.58 2.75 -6.30
N ALA A 4 10.00 3.88 -5.77
CA ALA A 4 11.42 4.11 -5.48
C ALA A 4 11.78 3.39 -4.16
N HIS A 5 12.64 2.37 -4.25
CA HIS A 5 13.14 1.63 -3.08
C HIS A 5 14.36 2.33 -2.48
N CYS A 6 14.78 1.90 -1.29
CA CYS A 6 15.90 2.52 -0.55
C CYS A 6 17.20 2.61 -1.39
N ALA A 7 17.48 1.58 -2.20
CA ALA A 7 18.71 1.47 -2.97
C ALA A 7 18.51 1.35 -4.49
N ASN A 8 17.27 1.41 -5.00
CA ASN A 8 16.97 1.18 -6.42
C ASN A 8 15.83 2.08 -6.92
N ALA A 9 15.98 2.62 -8.13
CA ALA A 9 14.88 3.23 -8.86
C ALA A 9 14.05 2.14 -9.57
N ALA A 10 12.72 2.26 -9.57
CA ALA A 10 11.82 1.34 -10.28
C ALA A 10 10.53 2.07 -10.70
N GLY A 11 9.83 1.57 -11.73
CA GLY A 11 8.52 2.10 -12.13
C GLY A 11 8.48 3.62 -12.36
N PHE A 12 9.49 4.17 -13.04
CA PHE A 12 9.66 5.63 -13.26
C PHE A 12 9.90 6.47 -11.98
N CYS A 13 10.07 5.83 -10.83
CA CYS A 13 10.33 6.46 -9.53
C CYS A 13 11.82 6.40 -9.19
N TYR A 14 12.45 7.57 -8.99
CA TYR A 14 13.86 7.69 -8.62
C TYR A 14 14.08 8.06 -7.14
N VAL A 15 13.15 8.83 -6.58
CA VAL A 15 13.14 9.23 -5.17
C VAL A 15 11.73 9.02 -4.65
N ASN A 16 11.61 8.42 -3.46
CA ASN A 16 10.32 8.18 -2.82
C ASN A 16 9.97 9.35 -1.90
N ASP A 17 9.43 10.41 -2.51
CA ASP A 17 8.93 11.60 -1.82
C ASP A 17 7.86 11.28 -0.76
N ILE A 18 7.06 10.22 -1.00
CA ILE A 18 6.00 9.77 -0.09
C ILE A 18 6.59 9.23 1.21
N VAL A 19 7.61 8.36 1.13
CA VAL A 19 8.32 7.85 2.31
C VAL A 19 8.93 8.99 3.12
N LEU A 20 9.58 9.96 2.46
CA LEU A 20 10.15 11.13 3.13
C LEU A 20 9.07 11.96 3.83
N ALA A 21 7.91 12.15 3.19
CA ALA A 21 6.79 12.86 3.79
C ALA A 21 6.23 12.14 5.02
N ILE A 22 6.05 10.81 4.96
CA ILE A 22 5.57 10.01 6.10
C ILE A 22 6.56 10.08 7.26
N VAL A 23 7.86 9.94 7.00
CA VAL A 23 8.89 10.12 8.05
C VAL A 23 8.75 11.48 8.73
N LYS A 24 8.50 12.54 7.95
CA LYS A 24 8.35 13.88 8.50
C LYS A 24 7.04 14.07 9.28
N LEU A 25 5.95 13.44 8.82
CA LEU A 25 4.68 13.42 9.56
C LEU A 25 4.82 12.67 10.88
N LEU A 26 5.60 11.59 10.93
CA LEU A 26 5.83 10.81 12.16
C LEU A 26 6.63 11.55 13.24
N GLU A 27 7.24 12.69 12.94
CA GLU A 27 7.83 13.56 13.97
C GLU A 27 6.77 14.32 14.77
N VAL A 28 5.59 14.54 14.20
CA VAL A 28 4.49 15.34 14.79
C VAL A 28 3.30 14.46 15.17
N TYR A 29 3.00 13.45 14.36
CA TYR A 29 1.86 12.56 14.52
C TYR A 29 2.30 11.18 14.99
N GLU A 30 1.56 10.60 15.93
CA GLU A 30 1.88 9.28 16.48
C GLU A 30 1.73 8.18 15.43
N ARG A 31 0.74 8.30 14.55
CA ARG A 31 0.35 7.31 13.54
C ARG A 31 0.04 7.98 12.20
N VAL A 32 0.39 7.31 11.11
CA VAL A 32 0.10 7.77 9.73
C VAL A 32 -0.55 6.65 8.92
N LEU A 33 -1.69 6.94 8.30
CA LEU A 33 -2.34 6.04 7.34
C LEU A 33 -2.03 6.54 5.93
N TYR A 34 -1.30 5.74 5.16
CA TYR A 34 -1.04 5.96 3.74
C TYR A 34 -2.09 5.24 2.91
N VAL A 35 -2.74 5.94 1.98
CA VAL A 35 -3.74 5.39 1.07
C VAL A 35 -3.27 5.61 -0.36
N ASP A 36 -3.09 4.52 -1.08
CA ASP A 36 -2.62 4.48 -2.47
C ASP A 36 -3.76 4.00 -3.37
N ILE A 37 -4.11 4.85 -4.34
CA ILE A 37 -5.15 4.61 -5.34
C ILE A 37 -4.60 4.55 -6.77
N ASP A 38 -3.26 4.49 -6.92
CA ASP A 38 -2.64 4.24 -8.22
C ASP A 38 -3.03 2.86 -8.75
N TYR A 39 -2.93 2.68 -10.06
CA TYR A 39 -3.19 1.40 -10.70
C TYR A 39 -2.22 0.30 -10.24
N HIS A 40 -0.98 0.66 -9.90
CA HIS A 40 0.07 -0.25 -9.46
C HIS A 40 0.13 -0.34 -7.94
N HIS A 41 0.62 -1.49 -7.44
CA HIS A 41 0.85 -1.66 -6.01
C HIS A 41 1.90 -0.65 -5.51
N GLY A 42 1.60 0.07 -4.43
CA GLY A 42 2.54 1.00 -3.76
C GLY A 42 3.65 0.31 -2.97
N ASP A 43 4.35 -0.60 -3.64
CA ASP A 43 5.28 -1.57 -3.08
C ASP A 43 6.42 -0.96 -2.26
N ALA A 44 7.08 0.10 -2.74
CA ALA A 44 8.24 0.63 -2.03
C ALA A 44 7.84 1.45 -0.80
N VAL A 45 6.63 2.02 -0.77
CA VAL A 45 6.09 2.65 0.45
C VAL A 45 5.72 1.58 1.47
N GLU A 46 5.09 0.49 1.03
CA GLU A 46 4.82 -0.67 1.88
C GLU A 46 6.11 -1.29 2.45
N GLU A 47 7.11 -1.54 1.60
CA GLU A 47 8.43 -2.06 2.01
C GLU A 47 9.08 -1.19 3.08
N ALA A 48 9.11 0.14 2.87
CA ALA A 48 9.74 1.08 3.78
C ALA A 48 9.15 1.07 5.20
N PHE A 49 7.86 0.73 5.33
CA PHE A 49 7.14 0.72 6.59
C PHE A 49 6.67 -0.68 7.02
N TYR A 50 7.11 -1.74 6.34
CA TYR A 50 6.63 -3.11 6.53
C TYR A 50 6.69 -3.57 7.99
N SER A 51 7.73 -3.16 8.74
CA SER A 51 7.91 -3.49 10.16
C SER A 51 7.57 -2.35 11.12
N CYS A 52 6.92 -1.28 10.64
CA CYS A 52 6.60 -0.09 11.43
C CYS A 52 5.14 -0.11 11.93
N PRO A 53 4.88 -0.33 13.23
CA PRO A 53 3.50 -0.34 13.75
C PRO A 53 2.86 1.07 13.78
N ARG A 54 3.62 2.12 13.48
CA ARG A 54 3.12 3.51 13.44
C ARG A 54 2.59 3.92 12.07
N VAL A 55 2.74 3.08 11.06
CA VAL A 55 2.24 3.34 9.71
C VAL A 55 1.36 2.18 9.28
N VAL A 56 0.26 2.49 8.61
CA VAL A 56 -0.54 1.53 7.86
C VAL A 56 -0.50 1.93 6.40
N THR A 57 -0.21 0.97 5.51
CA THR A 57 -0.31 1.14 4.06
C THR A 57 -1.58 0.46 3.57
N LEU A 58 -2.42 1.21 2.85
CA LEU A 58 -3.55 0.67 2.11
C LEU A 58 -3.31 0.90 0.63
N SER A 59 -3.20 -0.17 -0.15
CA SER A 59 -3.11 -0.09 -1.60
C SER A 59 -4.23 -0.85 -2.28
N ILE A 60 -4.92 -0.19 -3.21
CA ILE A 60 -5.88 -0.80 -4.12
C ILE A 60 -5.30 -0.72 -5.54
N HIS A 61 -5.04 -1.87 -6.16
CA HIS A 61 -4.24 -1.93 -7.39
C HIS A 61 -4.66 -3.11 -8.26
N SER A 62 -4.19 -3.15 -9.51
CA SER A 62 -4.51 -4.26 -10.41
C SER A 62 -3.78 -5.53 -10.03
N ALA A 63 -4.53 -6.61 -9.86
CA ALA A 63 -4.01 -7.95 -9.62
C ALA A 63 -3.28 -8.50 -10.87
N PRO A 64 -2.25 -9.34 -10.69
CA PRO A 64 -1.68 -10.10 -11.80
C PRO A 64 -2.75 -10.93 -12.50
N SER A 65 -2.90 -10.77 -13.83
CA SER A 65 -3.77 -11.63 -14.65
C SER A 65 -2.99 -12.80 -15.21
N LYS A 66 -3.62 -13.95 -15.44
CA LYS A 66 -3.02 -15.08 -16.18
C LYS A 66 -2.86 -14.79 -17.68
N SER A 67 -3.57 -13.79 -18.21
CA SER A 67 -3.61 -13.46 -19.64
C SER A 67 -2.78 -12.22 -20.02
N ASN A 68 -2.42 -11.39 -19.04
CA ASN A 68 -1.47 -10.30 -19.21
C ASN A 68 -0.18 -10.67 -18.47
N ALA A 69 0.97 -10.27 -19.00
CA ALA A 69 2.23 -10.32 -18.26
C ALA A 69 2.03 -9.82 -16.83
N VAL A 70 2.71 -10.45 -15.86
CA VAL A 70 2.68 -10.11 -14.43
C VAL A 70 2.53 -8.59 -14.27
N SER A 71 1.41 -8.14 -13.68
CA SER A 71 1.17 -6.71 -13.47
C SER A 71 2.33 -6.17 -12.65
N PHE A 72 3.05 -5.17 -13.18
CA PHE A 72 4.10 -4.50 -12.42
C PHE A 72 3.48 -3.93 -11.13
N PRO A 73 4.13 -4.03 -9.96
CA PRO A 73 5.47 -4.59 -9.69
C PRO A 73 5.49 -6.11 -9.39
N GLY A 74 4.34 -6.77 -9.35
CA GLY A 74 4.22 -8.22 -9.08
C GLY A 74 4.08 -8.59 -7.60
N THR A 75 3.95 -7.60 -6.71
CA THR A 75 3.70 -7.74 -5.26
C THR A 75 2.28 -7.28 -4.90
N GLY A 76 1.93 -7.20 -3.61
CA GLY A 76 0.60 -6.72 -3.17
C GLY A 76 -0.46 -7.83 -3.13
N ALA A 77 -0.08 -9.06 -2.82
CA ALA A 77 -1.06 -10.13 -2.64
C ALA A 77 -1.96 -9.84 -1.43
N ILE A 78 -3.21 -10.31 -1.46
CA ILE A 78 -4.16 -10.09 -0.35
C ILE A 78 -3.68 -10.68 1.00
N TYR A 79 -2.73 -11.62 0.97
CA TYR A 79 -2.11 -12.24 2.14
C TYR A 79 -0.79 -11.57 2.56
N ASP A 80 -0.32 -10.57 1.79
CA ASP A 80 0.82 -9.74 2.17
C ASP A 80 0.33 -8.69 3.17
N ILE A 81 0.50 -9.02 4.45
CA ILE A 81 -0.12 -8.29 5.56
C ILE A 81 0.89 -7.81 6.61
N GLY A 82 2.18 -7.76 6.29
CA GLY A 82 3.20 -7.39 7.27
C GLY A 82 3.81 -8.60 8.00
N PRO A 83 4.87 -8.37 8.79
CA PRO A 83 5.68 -9.44 9.36
C PRO A 83 4.96 -10.16 10.51
N GLU A 84 4.88 -11.48 10.37
CA GLU A 84 4.32 -12.39 11.38
C GLU A 84 4.95 -12.22 12.76
N GLY A 85 4.13 -12.33 13.81
CA GLY A 85 4.60 -12.21 15.20
C GLY A 85 5.04 -10.82 15.65
N THR A 86 4.84 -9.77 14.83
CA THR A 86 5.20 -8.38 15.18
C THR A 86 3.96 -7.51 15.42
N PRO A 87 4.11 -6.35 16.11
CA PRO A 87 3.05 -5.36 16.20
C PRO A 87 2.63 -4.73 14.86
N ALA A 88 3.44 -4.89 13.80
CA ALA A 88 3.13 -4.39 12.45
C ALA A 88 2.32 -5.39 11.62
N LYS A 89 2.04 -6.60 12.12
CA LYS A 89 1.15 -7.54 11.44
C LYS A 89 -0.24 -6.93 11.28
N GLY A 90 -0.75 -6.95 10.05
CA GLY A 90 -2.01 -6.35 9.62
C GLY A 90 -1.90 -4.87 9.22
N HIS A 91 -0.69 -4.30 9.17
CA HIS A 91 -0.48 -2.90 8.80
C HIS A 91 -0.13 -2.68 7.32
N ALA A 92 0.16 -3.76 6.57
CA ALA A 92 0.11 -3.77 5.11
C ALA A 92 -1.27 -4.29 4.68
N VAL A 93 -2.02 -3.49 3.91
CA VAL A 93 -3.39 -3.81 3.51
C VAL A 93 -3.51 -3.70 1.99
N ASN A 94 -3.66 -4.86 1.36
CA ASN A 94 -3.62 -4.99 -0.09
C ASN A 94 -4.97 -5.43 -0.66
N LEU A 95 -5.48 -4.67 -1.63
CA LEU A 95 -6.70 -4.95 -2.37
C LEU A 95 -6.38 -5.21 -3.86
N PRO A 96 -5.92 -6.42 -4.22
CA PRO A 96 -5.63 -6.76 -5.61
C PRO A 96 -6.93 -6.95 -6.41
N MET A 97 -7.14 -6.09 -7.40
CA MET A 97 -8.37 -6.00 -8.20
C MET A 97 -8.24 -6.63 -9.58
N LYS A 98 -9.23 -7.43 -9.98
CA LYS A 98 -9.31 -7.99 -11.33
C LYS A 98 -9.72 -6.92 -12.35
N PRO A 99 -9.36 -7.09 -13.64
CA PRO A 99 -9.87 -6.24 -14.71
C PRO A 99 -11.41 -6.19 -14.73
N GLY A 100 -11.96 -5.05 -15.17
CA GLY A 100 -13.41 -4.84 -15.29
C GLY A 100 -14.08 -4.28 -14.03
N LEU A 101 -13.32 -3.68 -13.12
CA LEU A 101 -13.84 -3.00 -11.94
C LEU A 101 -14.61 -1.74 -12.36
N SER A 102 -15.85 -1.55 -11.89
CA SER A 102 -16.58 -0.30 -12.05
C SER A 102 -16.24 0.70 -10.93
N ASP A 103 -16.62 1.96 -11.13
CA ASP A 103 -16.46 3.02 -10.11
C ASP A 103 -17.19 2.65 -8.81
N GLU A 104 -18.39 2.08 -8.89
CA GLU A 104 -19.15 1.66 -7.70
C GLU A 104 -18.45 0.54 -6.94
N MET A 105 -17.89 -0.44 -7.65
CA MET A 105 -17.14 -1.55 -7.03
C MET A 105 -15.85 -1.03 -6.38
N PHE A 106 -15.13 -0.14 -7.06
CA PHE A 106 -13.92 0.50 -6.54
C PHE A 106 -14.23 1.29 -5.26
N LEU A 107 -15.23 2.18 -5.32
CA LEU A 107 -15.63 3.01 -4.19
C LEU A 107 -16.14 2.18 -3.03
N TYR A 108 -16.89 1.10 -3.28
CA TYR A 108 -17.35 0.21 -2.24
C TYR A 108 -16.18 -0.45 -1.50
N ALA A 109 -15.21 -1.01 -2.24
CA ALA A 109 -14.04 -1.65 -1.65
C ALA A 109 -13.18 -0.66 -0.87
N LEU A 110 -12.86 0.49 -1.47
CA LEU A 110 -12.04 1.52 -0.84
C LEU A 110 -12.69 2.07 0.44
N ARG A 111 -13.96 2.49 0.36
CA ARG A 111 -14.66 3.11 1.51
C ARG A 111 -14.88 2.13 2.65
N THR A 112 -15.22 0.88 2.34
CA THR A 112 -15.45 -0.14 3.37
C THR A 112 -14.16 -0.44 4.13
N THR A 113 -13.06 -0.66 3.40
CA THR A 113 -11.75 -0.92 4.00
C THR A 113 -11.25 0.29 4.78
N LEU A 114 -11.29 1.49 4.19
CA LEU A 114 -10.83 2.71 4.83
C LEU A 114 -11.59 3.01 6.14
N LYS A 115 -12.91 2.79 6.15
CA LYS A 115 -13.73 2.96 7.37
C LYS A 115 -13.25 2.03 8.48
N THR A 116 -12.97 0.77 8.17
CA THR A 116 -12.45 -0.19 9.17
C THR A 116 -11.07 0.22 9.66
N LEU A 117 -10.16 0.64 8.78
CA LEU A 117 -8.81 1.07 9.17
C LEU A 117 -8.84 2.29 10.08
N VAL A 118 -9.57 3.34 9.71
CA VAL A 118 -9.70 4.56 10.54
C VAL A 118 -10.35 4.29 11.91
N GLN A 119 -11.18 3.25 12.03
CA GLN A 119 -11.76 2.84 13.31
C GLN A 119 -10.78 2.06 14.19
N ARG A 120 -9.95 1.20 13.59
CA ARG A 120 -9.01 0.31 14.31
C ARG A 120 -7.64 0.94 14.55
N PHE A 121 -7.20 1.83 13.68
CA PHE A 121 -5.91 2.50 13.71
C PHE A 121 -6.08 3.94 14.19
N ARG A 122 -6.41 4.09 15.48
CA ARG A 122 -6.63 5.38 16.16
C ARG A 122 -5.54 5.67 17.15
#